data_AF-A0A653NAU3-F1
#
_entry.id   AF-A0A653NAU3-F1
#
_cell.length_a   1.000
_cell.length_b   1.000
_cell.length_c   1.000
_cell.angle_alpha   90.00
_cell.angle_beta   90.00
_cell.angle_gamma   90.00
#
_symmetry.space_group_name_H-M   'P 1'
#
loop_
_entity.id
_entity.type
_entity.pdbx_description
1 polymer ?
#
loop_
_entity_poly.entity_id
_entity_poly.type
_entity_poly.pdbx_seq_one_letter_code
_entity_poly.pdbx_strand_id
1 'polypeptide(L)'
;MRRAPGAPGAAGCFGKVRSNGDFVMRRLPASFVGPWDVMLQAGLLASRDALGSAWLDAYLNAPLWCFALGGGVVGGAVWAGVLMPSVDRAGRHFPLTIAAPLSADACAGWLPRAGGWFARCRELALSTLLPDARLADFDAGLIALSETSGEGDVPPGAAGTEGVCAWWHEGEVRVVSGLPDAAFVAALFDGRAF
;
A
#
# COMPACT_ATOMS: atom_id res chain seq x y z
N MET A 1 10.04 5.03 26.65
CA MET A 1 10.58 4.18 25.56
C MET A 1 11.05 5.09 24.43
N ARG A 2 12.35 5.09 24.12
CA ARG A 2 12.90 5.81 22.95
C ARG A 2 12.65 4.94 21.72
N ARG A 3 12.01 5.49 20.68
CA ARG A 3 11.93 4.89 19.34
C ARG A 3 13.34 4.49 18.90
N ALA A 4 13.50 3.29 18.33
CA ALA A 4 14.74 2.94 17.65
C ALA A 4 14.98 3.98 16.53
N PRO A 5 16.17 4.61 16.44
CA PRO A 5 16.47 5.53 15.37
C PRO A 5 16.37 4.78 14.03
N GLY A 6 15.50 5.25 13.13
CA GLY A 6 15.33 4.69 11.79
C GLY A 6 14.03 3.93 11.50
N ALA A 7 13.17 3.64 12.49
CA ALA A 7 11.91 2.91 12.22
C ALA A 7 10.82 3.82 11.61
N PRO A 8 9.91 3.29 10.75
CA PRO A 8 8.80 4.05 10.19
C PRO A 8 7.91 4.62 11.29
N GLY A 9 7.17 5.68 10.98
CA GLY A 9 6.09 6.24 11.78
C GLY A 9 5.02 5.21 12.15
N ALA A 10 4.03 5.62 12.94
CA ALA A 10 2.87 4.76 13.16
C ALA A 10 2.18 4.48 11.83
N ALA A 11 1.96 3.20 11.53
CA ALA A 11 1.26 2.80 10.31
C ALA A 11 -0.23 3.16 10.41
N GLY A 12 -0.79 3.49 9.25
CA GLY A 12 -2.19 3.76 9.05
C GLY A 12 -2.76 2.96 7.90
N CYS A 13 -4.06 3.11 7.68
CA CYS A 13 -4.76 2.48 6.57
C CYS A 13 -5.81 3.40 5.96
N PHE A 14 -6.07 3.15 4.68
CA PHE A 14 -7.14 3.76 3.91
C PHE A 14 -7.70 2.75 2.92
N GLY A 15 -9.03 2.68 2.76
CA GLY A 15 -9.66 1.86 1.74
C GLY A 15 -10.82 1.03 2.26
N LYS A 16 -11.13 -0.09 1.59
CA LYS A 16 -12.20 -1.00 2.00
C LYS A 16 -11.69 -2.25 2.67
N VAL A 17 -12.48 -2.76 3.61
CA VAL A 17 -12.22 -3.97 4.39
C VAL A 17 -13.50 -4.79 4.43
N ARG A 18 -13.39 -6.11 4.23
CA ARG A 18 -14.55 -7.02 4.10
C ARG A 18 -15.52 -6.94 5.27
N SER A 19 -15.02 -6.70 6.48
CA SER A 19 -15.83 -6.63 7.70
C SER A 19 -16.49 -5.27 7.96
N ASN A 20 -16.21 -4.23 7.16
CA ASN A 20 -16.77 -2.90 7.33
C ASN A 20 -17.66 -2.52 6.14
N GLY A 21 -18.73 -1.75 6.39
CA GLY A 21 -19.65 -1.28 5.35
C GLY A 21 -19.05 -0.17 4.49
N ASP A 22 -18.32 0.77 5.09
CA ASP A 22 -17.80 1.96 4.44
C ASP A 22 -16.26 1.98 4.37
N PHE A 23 -15.70 3.08 3.88
CA PHE A 23 -14.26 3.32 3.92
C PHE A 23 -13.74 3.33 5.35
N VAL A 24 -12.60 2.67 5.54
CA VAL A 24 -11.81 2.73 6.76
C VAL A 24 -10.68 3.71 6.52
N MET A 25 -10.52 4.68 7.43
CA MET A 25 -9.36 5.56 7.48
C MET A 25 -8.86 5.61 8.92
N ARG A 26 -7.59 5.25 9.12
CA ARG A 26 -6.96 5.27 10.45
C ARG A 26 -5.53 5.78 10.33
N ARG A 27 -5.16 6.76 11.16
CA ARG A 27 -3.79 7.34 11.32
C ARG A 27 -3.08 7.79 10.02
N LEU A 28 -3.79 7.96 8.91
CA LEU A 28 -3.26 8.61 7.72
C LEU A 28 -3.76 10.05 7.65
N PRO A 29 -2.89 11.05 7.45
CA PRO A 29 -3.32 12.44 7.33
C PRO A 29 -4.04 12.66 6.01
N ALA A 30 -4.95 13.64 5.97
CA ALA A 30 -5.68 14.00 4.75
C ALA A 30 -4.75 14.40 3.59
N SER A 31 -3.57 14.96 3.89
CA SER A 31 -2.54 15.30 2.91
C SER A 31 -1.98 14.07 2.18
N PHE A 32 -2.04 12.89 2.79
CA PHE A 32 -1.73 11.62 2.12
C PHE A 32 -2.98 11.09 1.40
N VAL A 33 -4.10 10.98 2.12
CA VAL A 33 -5.28 10.29 1.59
C VAL A 33 -5.89 10.98 0.37
N GLY A 34 -5.95 12.32 0.34
CA GLY A 34 -6.57 13.07 -0.76
C GLY A 34 -6.01 12.71 -2.15
N PRO A 35 -4.72 12.97 -2.43
CA PRO A 35 -4.13 12.63 -3.73
C PRO A 35 -4.10 11.12 -3.98
N TRP A 36 -3.93 10.31 -2.93
CA TRP A 36 -3.92 8.85 -3.03
C TRP A 36 -5.26 8.28 -3.48
N ASP A 37 -6.36 8.76 -2.91
CA ASP A 37 -7.73 8.37 -3.26
C ASP A 37 -8.07 8.75 -4.71
N VAL A 38 -7.77 9.99 -5.12
CA VAL A 38 -7.98 10.45 -6.49
C VAL A 38 -7.24 9.58 -7.50
N MET A 39 -5.97 9.28 -7.23
CA MET A 39 -5.16 8.39 -8.07
C MET A 39 -5.78 6.98 -8.17
N LEU A 40 -6.15 6.38 -7.03
CA LEU A 40 -6.75 5.04 -7.02
C LEU A 40 -8.08 5.01 -7.77
N GLN A 41 -8.95 6.01 -7.57
CA GLN A 41 -10.22 6.09 -8.28
C GLN A 41 -10.02 6.20 -9.80
N ALA A 42 -9.10 7.05 -10.25
CA ALA A 42 -8.79 7.20 -11.67
C ALA A 42 -8.24 5.89 -12.28
N GLY A 43 -7.35 5.20 -11.56
CA GLY A 43 -6.79 3.92 -12.01
C GLY A 43 -7.81 2.78 -12.06
N LEU A 44 -8.70 2.69 -11.06
CA LEU A 44 -9.79 1.70 -11.08
C LEU A 44 -10.77 1.96 -12.22
N LEU A 45 -11.06 3.23 -12.53
CA LEU A 45 -11.88 3.60 -13.67
C LEU A 45 -11.21 3.17 -14.98
N ALA A 46 -9.93 3.52 -15.17
CA ALA A 46 -9.18 3.13 -16.36
C ALA A 46 -9.06 1.60 -16.53
N SER A 47 -8.83 0.85 -15.44
CA SER A 47 -8.79 -0.63 -15.48
C SER A 47 -10.16 -1.21 -15.86
N ARG A 48 -11.26 -0.66 -15.34
CA ARG A 48 -12.62 -1.08 -15.72
C ARG A 48 -12.92 -0.83 -17.19
N ASP A 49 -12.56 0.35 -17.68
CA ASP A 49 -12.76 0.73 -19.08
C ASP A 49 -11.94 -0.17 -20.02
N ALA A 50 -10.72 -0.53 -19.63
CA ALA A 50 -9.84 -1.37 -20.42
C ALA A 50 -10.26 -2.86 -20.45
N LEU A 51 -10.74 -3.40 -19.33
CA LEU A 51 -11.01 -4.84 -19.18
C LEU A 51 -12.48 -5.23 -19.34
N GLY A 52 -13.41 -4.27 -19.21
CA GLY A 52 -14.85 -4.52 -19.32
C GLY A 52 -15.30 -5.67 -18.40
N SER A 53 -15.91 -6.71 -18.98
CA SER A 53 -16.41 -7.87 -18.23
C SER A 53 -15.31 -8.70 -17.56
N ALA A 54 -14.06 -8.63 -18.03
CA ALA A 54 -12.93 -9.33 -17.41
C ALA A 54 -12.37 -8.61 -16.18
N TRP A 55 -12.81 -7.37 -15.91
CA TRP A 55 -12.25 -6.54 -14.85
C TRP A 55 -12.33 -7.18 -13.46
N LEU A 56 -13.48 -7.76 -13.11
CA LEU A 56 -13.68 -8.30 -11.77
C LEU A 56 -12.73 -9.46 -11.47
N ASP A 57 -12.55 -10.37 -12.44
CA ASP A 57 -11.64 -11.50 -12.29
C ASP A 57 -10.18 -11.03 -12.21
N ALA A 58 -9.78 -10.10 -13.06
CA ALA A 58 -8.44 -9.49 -13.00
C ALA A 58 -8.19 -8.79 -11.65
N TYR A 59 -9.13 -7.98 -11.18
CA TYR A 59 -9.01 -7.25 -9.92
C TYR A 59 -8.89 -8.18 -8.71
N LEU A 60 -9.69 -9.26 -8.65
CA LEU A 60 -9.67 -10.20 -7.54
C LEU A 60 -8.40 -11.06 -7.50
N ASN A 61 -7.77 -11.29 -8.66
CA ASN A 61 -6.52 -12.04 -8.79
C ASN A 61 -5.29 -11.13 -8.89
N ALA A 62 -5.46 -9.81 -8.80
CA ALA A 62 -4.36 -8.87 -8.89
C ALA A 62 -3.42 -9.01 -7.67
N PRO A 63 -2.11 -8.79 -7.86
CA PRO A 63 -1.15 -8.99 -6.80
C PRO A 63 -1.27 -7.95 -5.69
N LEU A 64 -0.77 -8.33 -4.52
CA LEU A 64 -0.53 -7.40 -3.42
C LEU A 64 0.84 -6.74 -3.64
N TRP A 65 0.80 -5.43 -3.88
CA TRP A 65 1.98 -4.63 -4.16
C TRP A 65 2.55 -3.99 -2.91
N CYS A 66 3.86 -4.08 -2.73
CA CYS A 66 4.60 -3.19 -1.85
C CYS A 66 4.93 -1.89 -2.59
N PHE A 67 5.02 -0.78 -1.87
CA PHE A 67 5.41 0.51 -2.45
C PHE A 67 6.28 1.36 -1.52
N ALA A 68 7.03 2.27 -2.13
CA ALA A 68 7.71 3.37 -1.47
C ALA A 68 7.62 4.64 -2.32
N LEU A 69 7.16 5.74 -1.71
CA LEU A 69 7.08 7.07 -2.29
C LEU A 69 8.21 7.90 -1.71
N GLY A 70 9.13 8.37 -2.54
CA GLY A 70 10.11 9.35 -2.11
C GLY A 70 9.49 10.69 -1.76
N GLY A 71 10.28 11.53 -1.07
CA GLY A 71 9.88 12.90 -0.77
C GLY A 71 9.46 13.65 -2.03
N GLY A 72 8.43 14.48 -1.94
CA GLY A 72 7.91 15.26 -3.07
C GLY A 72 6.82 14.55 -3.90
N VAL A 73 6.62 13.24 -3.75
CA VAL A 73 5.55 12.52 -4.45
C VAL A 73 4.18 12.79 -3.82
N VAL A 74 4.07 12.65 -2.50
CA VAL A 74 2.88 12.99 -1.70
C VAL A 74 3.30 13.86 -0.53
N GLY A 75 3.39 15.17 -0.78
CA GLY A 75 3.96 16.13 0.16
C GLY A 75 5.47 15.90 0.38
N GLY A 76 6.02 16.45 1.47
CA GLY A 76 7.45 16.37 1.75
C GLY A 76 7.91 15.08 2.45
N ALA A 77 7.00 14.22 2.88
CA ALA A 77 7.33 12.99 3.59
C ALA A 77 7.62 11.83 2.63
N VAL A 78 8.48 10.91 3.05
CA VAL A 78 8.61 9.60 2.41
C VAL A 78 7.51 8.69 2.96
N TRP A 79 6.91 7.86 2.12
CA TRP A 79 5.90 6.88 2.52
C TRP A 79 6.31 5.48 2.09
N ALA A 80 6.02 4.48 2.91
CA ALA A 80 6.15 3.07 2.55
C ALA A 80 4.89 2.32 2.95
N GLY A 81 4.55 1.27 2.21
CA GLY A 81 3.32 0.55 2.46
C GLY A 81 3.02 -0.59 1.53
N VAL A 82 1.80 -1.10 1.64
CA VAL A 82 1.26 -2.11 0.73
C VAL A 82 -0.12 -1.70 0.21
N LEU A 83 -0.44 -2.15 -0.99
CA LEU A 83 -1.73 -2.01 -1.65
C LEU A 83 -2.25 -3.39 -2.02
N MET A 84 -3.48 -3.70 -1.61
CA MET A 84 -4.14 -4.98 -1.87
C MET A 84 -5.50 -4.74 -2.52
N PRO A 85 -5.89 -5.49 -3.57
CA PRO A 85 -7.28 -5.54 -3.99
C PRO A 85 -8.20 -5.94 -2.82
N SER A 86 -9.31 -5.23 -2.66
CA SER A 86 -10.19 -5.43 -1.50
C SER A 86 -11.64 -5.09 -1.83
N VAL A 87 -12.52 -5.42 -0.88
CA VAL A 87 -13.97 -5.31 -0.99
C VAL A 87 -14.56 -4.95 0.37
N ASP A 88 -15.64 -4.19 0.40
CA ASP A 88 -16.40 -3.97 1.63
C ASP A 88 -17.47 -5.05 1.85
N ARG A 89 -18.18 -4.96 2.98
CA ARG A 89 -19.27 -5.87 3.33
C ARG A 89 -20.42 -5.88 2.30
N ALA A 90 -20.61 -4.79 1.55
CA ALA A 90 -21.66 -4.66 0.54
C ALA A 90 -21.21 -5.16 -0.86
N GLY A 91 -19.98 -5.66 -1.00
CA GLY A 91 -19.46 -6.15 -2.27
C GLY A 91 -18.92 -5.04 -3.19
N ARG A 92 -18.74 -3.82 -2.69
CA ARG A 92 -18.17 -2.72 -3.49
C ARG A 92 -16.66 -2.81 -3.45
N HIS A 93 -16.03 -2.91 -4.61
CA HIS A 93 -14.59 -3.10 -4.75
C HIS A 93 -13.83 -1.78 -4.66
N PHE A 94 -12.82 -1.75 -3.81
CA PHE A 94 -11.83 -0.66 -3.70
C PHE A 94 -10.62 -1.17 -2.90
N PRO A 95 -9.38 -0.86 -3.30
CA PRO A 95 -8.19 -1.39 -2.64
C PRO A 95 -8.09 -1.04 -1.16
N LEU A 96 -7.36 -1.87 -0.40
CA LEU A 96 -6.89 -1.55 0.92
C LEU A 96 -5.43 -1.09 0.83
N THR A 97 -5.13 0.07 1.40
CA THR A 97 -3.78 0.58 1.58
C THR A 97 -3.39 0.52 3.05
N ILE A 98 -2.20 0.00 3.34
CA ILE A 98 -1.49 0.21 4.61
C ILE A 98 -0.29 1.09 4.29
N ALA A 99 -0.07 2.17 5.05
CA ALA A 99 1.04 3.09 4.82
C ALA A 99 1.63 3.62 6.12
N ALA A 100 2.93 3.88 6.14
CA ALA A 100 3.60 4.56 7.24
C ALA A 100 4.54 5.66 6.71
N PRO A 101 4.60 6.83 7.38
CA PRO A 101 5.53 7.87 6.99
C PRO A 101 6.95 7.50 7.47
N LEU A 102 7.96 7.92 6.73
CA LEU A 102 9.37 7.78 7.07
C LEU A 102 9.99 9.18 7.08
N SER A 103 10.89 9.44 8.04
CA SER A 103 11.77 10.60 7.88
C SER A 103 12.76 10.33 6.76
N ALA A 104 13.17 11.38 6.04
CA ALA A 104 14.15 11.26 4.95
C ALA A 104 15.44 10.57 5.45
N ASP A 105 15.94 10.96 6.63
CA ASP A 105 17.13 10.37 7.24
C ASP A 105 16.96 8.89 7.62
N ALA A 106 15.75 8.47 8.00
CA ALA A 106 15.47 7.07 8.32
C ALA A 106 15.39 6.20 7.07
N CYS A 107 14.93 6.77 5.95
CA CYS A 107 14.68 6.05 4.70
C CYS A 107 15.93 5.29 4.21
N ALA A 108 17.07 5.98 4.09
CA ALA A 108 18.28 5.40 3.52
C ALA A 108 18.84 4.21 4.33
N GLY A 109 18.73 4.26 5.67
CA GLY A 109 19.22 3.20 6.54
C GLY A 109 18.23 2.06 6.79
N TRP A 110 16.93 2.38 6.77
CA TRP A 110 15.87 1.43 7.13
C TRP A 110 15.34 0.64 5.94
N LEU A 111 15.08 1.31 4.80
CA LEU A 111 14.39 0.70 3.67
C LEU A 111 15.12 -0.53 3.12
N PRO A 112 16.47 -0.54 2.97
CA PRO A 112 17.19 -1.74 2.54
C PRO A 112 17.06 -2.96 3.46
N ARG A 113 16.57 -2.76 4.70
CA ARG A 113 16.39 -3.79 5.73
C ARG A 113 14.91 -4.00 6.09
N ALA A 114 14.00 -3.36 5.36
CA ALA A 114 12.58 -3.32 5.69
C ALA A 114 11.79 -4.56 5.24
N GLY A 115 12.44 -5.60 4.70
CA GLY A 115 11.77 -6.79 4.16
C GLY A 115 10.75 -7.41 5.11
N GLY A 116 11.14 -7.64 6.37
CA GLY A 116 10.22 -8.18 7.39
C GLY A 116 9.03 -7.26 7.72
N TRP A 117 9.22 -5.94 7.64
CA TRP A 117 8.12 -4.99 7.83
C TRP A 117 7.10 -5.08 6.69
N PHE A 118 7.56 -5.15 5.44
CA PHE A 118 6.68 -5.35 4.29
C PHE A 118 5.98 -6.70 4.36
N ALA A 119 6.69 -7.79 4.67
CA ALA A 119 6.10 -9.11 4.84
C ALA A 119 4.95 -9.08 5.86
N ARG A 120 5.16 -8.43 7.01
CA ARG A 120 4.11 -8.29 8.03
C ARG A 120 2.94 -7.42 7.59
N CYS A 121 3.19 -6.36 6.81
CA CYS A 121 2.12 -5.57 6.20
C CYS A 121 1.25 -6.41 5.26
N ARG A 122 1.88 -7.26 4.43
CA ARG A 122 1.17 -8.16 3.51
C ARG A 122 0.28 -9.14 4.27
N GLU A 123 0.83 -9.82 5.27
CA GLU A 123 0.06 -10.73 6.14
C GLU A 123 -1.12 -10.03 6.81
N LEU A 124 -0.89 -8.82 7.33
CA LEU A 124 -1.93 -8.05 8.00
C LEU A 124 -3.04 -7.62 7.02
N ALA A 125 -2.68 -7.17 5.81
CA ALA A 125 -3.67 -6.86 4.77
C ALA A 125 -4.50 -8.11 4.39
N LEU A 126 -3.84 -9.26 4.14
CA LEU A 126 -4.51 -10.52 3.81
C LEU A 126 -5.44 -11.00 4.92
N SER A 127 -5.07 -10.79 6.19
CA SER A 127 -5.90 -11.15 7.34
C SER A 127 -7.28 -10.47 7.33
N THR A 128 -7.41 -9.32 6.66
CA THR A 128 -8.69 -8.60 6.54
C THR A 128 -9.69 -9.29 5.63
N LEU A 129 -9.26 -10.28 4.84
CA LEU A 129 -10.11 -11.05 3.93
C LEU A 129 -10.74 -12.27 4.60
N LEU A 130 -10.26 -12.66 5.78
CA LEU A 130 -10.75 -13.83 6.51
C LEU A 130 -12.21 -13.64 6.97
N PRO A 131 -13.03 -14.71 7.04
CA PRO A 131 -14.43 -14.59 7.43
C PRO A 131 -14.67 -13.99 8.82
N ASP A 132 -13.75 -14.22 9.75
CA ASP A 132 -13.78 -13.78 11.14
C ASP A 132 -12.94 -12.50 11.39
N ALA A 133 -12.42 -11.88 10.34
CA ALA A 133 -11.59 -10.68 10.45
C ALA A 133 -12.31 -9.52 11.14
N ARG A 134 -11.74 -9.04 12.25
CA ARG A 134 -12.28 -7.88 12.98
C ARG A 134 -11.44 -6.64 12.74
N LEU A 135 -12.12 -5.52 12.51
CA LEU A 135 -11.45 -4.23 12.31
C LEU A 135 -10.56 -3.85 13.51
N ALA A 136 -10.95 -4.21 14.73
CA ALA A 136 -10.17 -3.95 15.94
C ALA A 136 -8.82 -4.71 15.95
N ASP A 137 -8.81 -5.98 15.51
CA ASP A 137 -7.58 -6.78 15.43
C ASP A 137 -6.64 -6.23 14.35
N PHE A 138 -7.21 -5.84 13.21
CA PHE A 138 -6.46 -5.17 12.15
C PHE A 138 -5.84 -3.85 12.64
N ASP A 139 -6.61 -3.03 13.35
CA ASP A 139 -6.14 -1.75 13.89
C ASP A 139 -5.03 -1.92 14.93
N ALA A 140 -5.14 -2.94 15.79
CA ALA A 140 -4.11 -3.33 16.74
C ALA A 140 -2.84 -3.84 16.02
N GLY A 141 -3.00 -4.64 14.96
CA GLY A 141 -1.91 -5.10 14.12
C GLY A 141 -1.15 -3.94 13.47
N LEU A 142 -1.84 -2.90 13.01
CA LEU A 142 -1.20 -1.70 12.45
C LEU A 142 -0.30 -0.98 13.47
N ILE A 143 -0.70 -0.96 14.74
CA ILE A 143 0.08 -0.34 15.81
C ILE A 143 1.36 -1.16 16.07
N ALA A 144 1.28 -2.49 16.03
CA ALA A 144 2.41 -3.39 16.28
C ALA A 144 3.47 -3.39 15.15
N LEU A 145 3.16 -2.86 13.96
CA LEU A 145 4.08 -2.86 12.82
C LEU A 145 5.40 -2.12 13.10
N SER A 146 5.41 -1.07 13.92
CA SER A 146 6.63 -0.27 14.18
C SER A 146 7.73 -1.02 14.93
N GLU A 147 7.43 -2.19 15.49
CA GLU A 147 8.36 -3.03 16.26
C GLU A 147 8.91 -4.19 15.42
N THR A 148 8.48 -4.31 14.16
CA THR A 148 8.79 -5.47 13.32
C THR A 148 10.21 -5.40 12.77
N SER A 149 10.97 -6.47 13.01
CA SER A 149 12.25 -6.78 12.36
C SER A 149 12.16 -8.20 11.81
N GLY A 150 12.78 -8.48 10.68
CA GLY A 150 12.75 -9.83 10.11
C GLY A 150 13.18 -9.90 8.65
N GLU A 151 13.22 -11.12 8.13
CA GLU A 151 13.48 -11.42 6.72
C GLU A 151 12.26 -11.14 5.85
N GLY A 152 12.51 -10.78 4.60
CA GLY A 152 11.50 -10.55 3.57
C GLY A 152 12.14 -9.93 2.33
N ASP A 153 11.35 -9.71 1.29
CA ASP A 153 11.85 -9.17 0.02
C ASP A 153 12.54 -7.82 0.23
N VAL A 154 13.74 -7.71 -0.34
CA VAL A 154 14.52 -6.48 -0.28
C VAL A 154 13.84 -5.43 -1.17
N PRO A 155 13.51 -4.24 -0.65
CA PRO A 155 12.97 -3.17 -1.48
C PRO A 155 13.94 -2.80 -2.62
N PRO A 156 13.43 -2.44 -3.81
CA PRO A 156 14.27 -2.11 -4.94
C PRO A 156 15.10 -0.85 -4.68
N GLY A 157 16.26 -0.71 -5.33
CA GLY A 157 17.17 0.42 -5.12
C GLY A 157 16.57 1.80 -5.42
N ALA A 158 15.49 1.88 -6.20
CA ALA A 158 14.74 3.11 -6.47
C ALA A 158 13.76 3.52 -5.35
N ALA A 159 13.50 2.64 -4.38
CA ALA A 159 12.54 2.87 -3.31
C ALA A 159 13.03 4.01 -2.40
N GLY A 160 12.16 5.01 -2.16
CA GLY A 160 12.48 6.16 -1.32
C GLY A 160 13.27 7.28 -2.01
N THR A 161 13.66 7.12 -3.28
CA THR A 161 14.31 8.16 -4.08
C THR A 161 13.38 9.37 -4.26
N GLU A 162 13.88 10.58 -4.00
CA GLU A 162 13.11 11.82 -4.12
C GLU A 162 12.40 11.94 -5.48
N GLY A 163 11.12 12.31 -5.45
CA GLY A 163 10.29 12.43 -6.65
C GLY A 163 9.97 11.10 -7.34
N VAL A 164 10.34 9.95 -6.78
CA VAL A 164 10.13 8.63 -7.38
C VAL A 164 9.13 7.80 -6.57
N CYS A 165 8.26 7.12 -7.29
CA CYS A 165 7.32 6.13 -6.76
C CYS A 165 7.75 4.75 -7.25
N ALA A 166 8.14 3.87 -6.33
CA ALA A 166 8.54 2.49 -6.63
C ALA A 166 7.52 1.49 -6.08
N TRP A 167 7.22 0.47 -6.86
CA TRP A 167 6.29 -0.62 -6.56
C TRP A 167 6.96 -1.96 -6.83
N TRP A 168 6.71 -2.96 -6.01
CA TRP A 168 7.25 -4.30 -6.24
C TRP A 168 6.38 -5.42 -5.68
N HIS A 169 6.49 -6.58 -6.30
CA HIS A 169 5.83 -7.83 -5.93
C HIS A 169 6.53 -9.00 -6.66
N GLU A 170 6.91 -10.06 -5.94
CA GLU A 170 7.43 -11.32 -6.53
C GLU A 170 8.51 -11.15 -7.62
N GLY A 171 9.48 -10.26 -7.38
CA GLY A 171 10.57 -9.97 -8.32
C GLY A 171 10.23 -8.97 -9.43
N GLU A 172 8.95 -8.64 -9.61
CA GLU A 172 8.52 -7.54 -10.47
C GLU A 172 8.74 -6.20 -9.78
N VAL A 173 9.28 -5.22 -10.50
CA VAL A 173 9.53 -3.85 -10.03
C VAL A 173 9.00 -2.86 -11.05
N ARG A 174 8.20 -1.89 -10.59
CA ARG A 174 7.69 -0.78 -11.40
C ARG A 174 8.07 0.55 -10.76
N VAL A 175 8.58 1.47 -11.58
CA VAL A 175 9.06 2.77 -11.10
C VAL A 175 8.49 3.86 -11.99
N VAL A 176 8.02 4.94 -11.37
CA VAL A 176 7.52 6.13 -12.06
C VAL A 176 7.95 7.39 -11.33
N SER A 177 8.13 8.49 -12.05
CA SER A 177 8.39 9.81 -11.46
C SER A 177 7.06 10.46 -11.06
N GLY A 178 7.02 11.04 -9.87
CA GLY A 178 5.82 11.65 -9.30
C GLY A 178 4.76 10.63 -8.88
N LEU A 179 3.54 11.12 -8.68
CA LEU A 179 2.40 10.28 -8.36
C LEU A 179 1.98 9.50 -9.62
N PRO A 180 1.77 8.17 -9.54
CA PRO A 180 1.30 7.39 -10.67
C PRO A 180 0.04 7.95 -11.34
N ASP A 181 0.01 7.89 -12.67
CA ASP A 181 -1.20 8.22 -13.44
C ASP A 181 -2.21 7.06 -13.45
N ALA A 182 -3.36 7.28 -14.07
CA ALA A 182 -4.43 6.29 -14.14
C ALA A 182 -4.00 5.00 -14.87
N ALA A 183 -3.19 5.10 -15.92
CA ALA A 183 -2.76 3.94 -16.70
C ALA A 183 -1.79 3.06 -15.90
N PHE A 184 -0.86 3.69 -15.18
CA PHE A 184 0.05 2.99 -14.27
C PHE A 184 -0.72 2.23 -13.20
N VAL A 185 -1.68 2.90 -12.54
CA VAL A 185 -2.47 2.30 -11.46
C VAL A 185 -3.38 1.20 -11.99
N ALA A 186 -3.99 1.37 -13.16
CA ALA A 186 -4.79 0.34 -13.80
C ALA A 186 -3.97 -0.94 -14.00
N ALA A 187 -2.75 -0.80 -14.50
CA ALA A 187 -1.85 -1.92 -14.75
C ALA A 187 -1.40 -2.66 -13.47
N LEU A 188 -1.65 -2.14 -12.27
CA LEU A 188 -1.45 -2.86 -11.01
C LEU A 188 -2.56 -3.89 -10.74
N PHE A 189 -3.73 -3.73 -11.38
CA PHE A 189 -4.94 -4.55 -11.18
C PHE A 189 -5.28 -5.46 -12.37
N ASP A 190 -4.54 -5.39 -13.46
CA ASP A 190 -4.95 -6.04 -14.72
C ASP A 190 -4.60 -7.54 -14.81
N GLY A 191 -4.05 -8.15 -13.75
CA GLY A 191 -3.75 -9.59 -13.67
C GLY A 191 -2.71 -10.11 -14.68
N ARG A 192 -2.19 -9.23 -15.55
CA ARG A 192 -1.16 -9.55 -16.53
C ARG A 192 0.21 -9.25 -15.91
N ALA A 193 0.90 -10.30 -15.48
CA ALA A 193 2.35 -10.29 -15.59
C ALA A 193 2.66 -10.19 -17.09
N PHE A 194 3.47 -9.21 -17.49
CA PHE A 194 3.95 -9.12 -18.88
C PHE A 194 4.92 -10.26 -19.19
#